data_AF-A0A0N4UPN5-F1
#
_entry.id   AF-A0A0N4UPN5-F1
#
_cell.length_a   1.000
_cell.length_b   1.000
_cell.length_c   1.000
_cell.angle_alpha   90.00
_cell.angle_beta   90.00
_cell.angle_gamma   90.00
#
_symmetry.space_group_name_H-M   'P 1'
#
loop_
_entity.id
_entity.type
_entity.pdbx_description
1 polymer ?
#
loop_
_entity_poly.entity_id
_entity_poly.type
_entity_poly.pdbx_seq_one_letter_code
_entity_poly.pdbx_strand_id
1 'polypeptide(L)'
;MDGVKHLIADGHLRAALNVTANILSDIGQGFGVAGKPSTITFYGLQVWACRFQLLMVLGMYSLLNDELAAFENLDAPDLYFQYYPKIYRGDMKGSLVPFILRMVHAESLRFTSHPWEAISRIGALESNTLKVINDLSAMNIDKTYIDLWNKRLLAVQKIRSRVLFFMKVQFSYKTDEEQRFILKLMLLRMAVFMGDEKSMEKFLKEVSSAGGRTDLLIHQSLKSVFFGNYSQAQNILQKILISVRDNPKIWNNSAICMLYGGQVSESLQIFKQYCGDPNEPLAMNFFTITEIAACDAQKENVNFFIYHFKFI
;
A
#
# COMPACT_ATOMS: atom_id res chain seq x y z
N MET A 1 13.40 -5.48 26.83
CA MET A 1 12.19 -5.89 26.07
C MET A 1 11.65 -7.28 26.43
N ASP A 2 12.44 -8.22 26.96
CA ASP A 2 11.93 -9.59 27.18
C ASP A 2 10.81 -9.68 28.21
N GLY A 3 10.86 -8.88 29.28
CA GLY A 3 9.73 -8.75 30.21
C GLY A 3 8.42 -8.30 29.53
N VAL A 4 8.50 -7.39 28.56
CA VAL A 4 7.33 -6.97 27.76
C VAL A 4 6.79 -8.14 26.94
N LYS A 5 7.68 -8.93 26.31
CA LYS A 5 7.28 -10.11 25.53
C LYS A 5 6.58 -11.16 26.42
N HIS A 6 7.10 -11.43 27.61
CA HIS A 6 6.48 -12.36 28.56
C HIS A 6 5.09 -11.89 28.98
N LEU A 7 4.95 -10.61 29.35
CA LEU A 7 3.65 -10.05 29.72
C LEU A 7 2.64 -10.09 28.55
N ILE A 8 3.09 -9.89 27.31
CA ILE A 8 2.24 -10.04 26.12
C ILE A 8 1.82 -11.50 25.93
N ALA A 9 2.77 -12.44 26.05
CA ALA A 9 2.51 -13.87 25.89
C ALA A 9 1.49 -14.37 26.94
N ASP A 10 1.55 -13.85 28.16
CA ASP A 10 0.64 -14.18 29.26
C ASP A 10 -0.69 -13.39 29.21
N GLY A 11 -0.89 -12.53 28.21
CA GLY A 11 -2.11 -11.73 28.05
C GLY A 11 -2.22 -10.51 28.97
N HIS A 12 -1.17 -10.18 29.73
CA HIS A 12 -1.09 -9.02 30.60
C HIS A 12 -0.77 -7.72 29.86
N LEU A 13 -1.61 -7.35 28.89
CA LEU A 13 -1.34 -6.24 27.94
C LEU A 13 -1.20 -4.86 28.62
N ARG A 14 -1.99 -4.56 29.66
CA ARG A 14 -1.86 -3.31 30.41
C ARG A 14 -0.54 -3.21 31.17
N ALA A 15 -0.10 -4.32 31.77
CA ALA A 15 1.19 -4.38 32.43
C ALA A 15 2.32 -4.22 31.40
N ALA A 16 2.22 -4.90 30.25
CA ALA A 16 3.16 -4.73 29.14
C ALA A 16 3.25 -3.25 28.71
N LEU A 17 2.11 -2.57 28.56
CA LEU A 17 2.06 -1.15 28.22
C LEU A 17 2.77 -0.29 29.26
N ASN A 18 2.54 -0.52 30.56
CA ASN A 18 3.21 0.21 31.63
C ASN A 18 4.73 -0.02 31.61
N VAL A 19 5.18 -1.25 31.36
CA VAL A 19 6.61 -1.55 31.22
C VAL A 19 7.23 -0.83 30.02
N THR A 20 6.51 -0.66 28.90
CA THR A 20 7.04 0.17 27.79
C THR A 20 7.24 1.63 28.20
N ALA A 21 6.37 2.20 29.04
CA ALA A 21 6.56 3.56 29.55
C ALA A 21 7.82 3.68 30.41
N ASN A 22 8.05 2.72 31.31
CA ASN A 22 9.25 2.69 32.15
C ASN A 22 10.52 2.60 31.30
N ILE A 23 10.54 1.69 30.31
CA ILE A 23 11.69 1.54 29.39
C ILE A 23 11.96 2.86 28.64
N LEU A 24 10.90 3.54 28.17
CA LEU A 24 11.05 4.82 27.49
C LEU A 24 11.63 5.89 28.43
N SER A 25 11.13 5.98 29.67
CA SER A 25 11.66 6.91 30.68
C SER A 25 13.13 6.64 31.00
N ASP A 26 13.52 5.37 31.13
CA ASP A 26 14.91 4.96 31.41
C ASP A 26 15.87 5.37 30.28
N ILE A 27 15.42 5.35 29.02
CA ILE A 27 16.20 5.81 27.87
C ILE A 27 16.02 7.30 27.56
N GLY A 28 15.40 8.05 28.47
CA GLY A 28 15.21 9.49 28.33
C GLY A 28 14.21 9.88 27.23
N GLN A 29 13.15 9.10 27.04
CA GLN A 29 12.04 9.38 26.12
C GLN A 29 10.68 9.32 26.83
N GLY A 30 9.64 9.84 26.17
CA GLY A 30 8.28 9.84 26.69
C GLY A 30 7.93 11.10 27.48
N PHE A 31 7.14 10.94 28.54
CA PHE A 31 6.52 12.06 29.27
C PHE A 31 7.55 13.07 29.81
N GLY A 32 7.30 14.36 29.59
CA GLY A 32 8.15 15.45 30.09
C GLY A 32 9.47 15.65 29.32
N VAL A 33 9.67 14.94 28.21
CA VAL A 33 10.89 15.07 27.38
C VAL A 33 10.67 15.94 26.13
N ALA A 34 9.42 16.33 25.84
CA ALA A 34 9.10 17.22 24.72
C ALA A 34 9.95 18.51 24.77
N GLY A 35 10.55 18.88 23.63
CA GLY A 35 11.42 20.04 23.50
C GLY A 35 12.89 19.83 23.88
N LYS A 36 13.26 18.69 24.48
CA LYS A 36 14.68 18.33 24.66
C LYS A 36 15.30 17.87 23.34
N PRO A 37 16.63 17.98 23.18
CA PRO A 37 17.32 17.43 22.01
C PRO A 37 16.97 15.96 21.79
N SER A 38 16.60 15.62 20.55
CA SER A 38 16.21 14.26 20.20
C SER A 38 17.38 13.30 20.42
N THR A 39 17.13 12.23 21.16
CA THR A 39 18.08 11.13 21.42
C THR A 39 17.48 9.80 20.95
N ILE A 40 16.97 9.80 19.72
CA ILE A 40 16.30 8.64 19.14
C ILE A 40 17.30 7.56 18.78
N THR A 41 17.03 6.35 19.27
CA THR A 41 17.76 5.14 18.89
C THR A 41 16.84 4.17 18.16
N PHE A 42 17.41 3.28 17.35
CA PHE A 42 16.65 2.21 16.72
C PHE A 42 15.89 1.36 17.75
N TYR A 43 16.52 1.06 18.90
CA TYR A 43 15.87 0.38 20.02
C TYR A 43 14.69 1.19 20.57
N GLY A 44 14.85 2.50 20.81
CA GLY A 44 13.76 3.36 21.27
C GLY A 44 12.55 3.33 20.33
N LEU A 45 12.77 3.37 19.01
CA LEU A 45 11.69 3.27 18.02
C LEU A 45 11.01 1.89 18.01
N GLN A 46 11.73 0.80 18.32
CA GLN A 46 11.11 -0.51 18.51
C GLN A 46 10.21 -0.55 19.76
N VAL A 47 10.63 0.09 20.85
CA VAL A 47 9.81 0.23 22.06
C VAL A 47 8.55 1.05 21.77
N TRP A 48 8.68 2.18 21.07
CA TRP A 48 7.53 2.96 20.60
C TRP A 48 6.59 2.15 19.71
N ALA A 49 7.11 1.40 18.75
CA ALA A 49 6.29 0.56 17.89
C ALA A 49 5.50 -0.50 18.69
N CYS A 50 6.10 -1.08 19.72
CA CYS A 50 5.42 -2.01 20.63
C CYS A 50 4.36 -1.30 21.47
N ARG A 51 4.69 -0.14 22.04
CA ARG A 51 3.78 0.70 22.81
C ARG A 51 2.53 1.08 22.03
N PHE A 52 2.69 1.56 20.79
CA PHE A 52 1.56 1.95 19.95
C PHE A 52 0.64 0.77 19.59
N GLN A 53 1.20 -0.42 19.34
CA GLN A 53 0.41 -1.63 19.12
C GLN A 53 -0.40 -2.01 20.37
N LEU A 54 0.20 -1.90 21.56
CA LEU A 54 -0.50 -2.16 22.83
C LEU A 54 -1.63 -1.15 23.05
N LEU A 55 -1.40 0.14 22.79
CA LEU A 55 -2.44 1.17 22.88
C LEU A 55 -3.59 0.91 21.91
N MET A 56 -3.29 0.51 20.66
CA MET A 56 -4.31 0.13 19.69
C MET A 56 -5.15 -1.07 20.16
N VAL A 57 -4.52 -2.13 20.66
CA VAL A 57 -5.21 -3.35 21.11
C VAL A 57 -6.03 -3.09 22.39
N LEU A 58 -5.54 -2.23 23.28
CA LEU A 58 -6.24 -1.83 24.50
C LEU A 58 -7.36 -0.80 24.27
N GLY A 59 -7.54 -0.32 23.04
CA GLY A 59 -8.55 0.69 22.71
C GLY A 59 -8.24 2.09 23.24
N MET A 60 -6.99 2.37 23.61
CA MET A 60 -6.54 3.64 24.20
C MET A 60 -6.22 4.66 23.10
N TYR A 61 -7.18 4.97 22.24
CA TYR A 61 -6.96 5.73 21.00
C TYR A 61 -6.59 7.20 21.22
N SER A 62 -7.15 7.86 22.24
CA SER A 62 -6.77 9.25 22.57
C SER A 62 -5.28 9.33 22.86
N LEU A 63 -4.80 8.49 23.80
CA LEU A 63 -3.40 8.44 24.17
C LEU A 63 -2.50 8.02 23.00
N LEU A 64 -2.94 7.07 22.18
CA LEU A 64 -2.23 6.68 20.96
C LEU A 64 -2.01 7.88 20.03
N ASN A 65 -3.05 8.67 19.79
CA ASN A 65 -2.99 9.81 18.88
C ASN A 65 -2.10 10.93 19.46
N ASP A 66 -2.24 11.22 20.75
CA ASP A 66 -1.44 12.23 21.43
C ASP A 66 0.05 11.88 21.39
N GLU A 67 0.41 10.61 21.61
CA GLU A 67 1.81 10.17 21.55
C GLU A 67 2.34 10.06 20.12
N LEU A 68 1.52 9.65 19.15
CA LEU A 68 1.92 9.60 17.74
C LEU A 68 2.09 10.99 17.11
N ALA A 69 1.41 12.01 17.62
CA ALA A 69 1.49 13.37 17.10
C ALA A 69 2.94 13.91 17.07
N ALA A 70 3.77 13.51 18.04
CA ALA A 70 5.18 13.89 18.12
C ALA A 70 6.05 13.32 16.97
N PHE A 71 5.56 12.33 16.22
CA PHE A 71 6.28 11.68 15.13
C PHE A 71 5.88 12.17 13.73
N GLU A 72 4.86 13.03 13.64
CA GLU A 72 4.35 13.64 12.41
C GLU A 72 4.16 12.64 11.24
N ASN A 73 5.01 12.68 10.22
CA ASN A 73 4.96 11.79 9.06
C ASN A 73 6.06 10.71 9.06
N LEU A 74 6.78 10.54 10.18
CA LEU A 74 7.92 9.63 10.32
C LEU A 74 9.08 9.93 9.35
N ASP A 75 9.25 11.20 9.02
CA ASP A 75 10.22 11.73 8.06
C ASP A 75 11.09 12.88 8.62
N ALA A 76 10.93 13.20 9.91
CA ALA A 76 11.77 14.18 10.59
C ALA A 76 13.26 13.80 10.49
N PRO A 77 14.20 14.76 10.33
CA PRO A 77 15.61 14.47 10.12
C PRO A 77 16.26 13.62 11.22
N ASP A 78 15.81 13.77 12.46
CA ASP A 78 16.28 12.99 13.62
C ASP A 78 15.83 11.52 13.60
N LEU A 79 14.98 11.13 12.65
CA LEU A 79 14.59 9.74 12.41
C LEU A 79 15.51 9.03 11.40
N TYR A 80 16.68 9.61 11.08
CA TYR A 80 17.66 9.07 10.14
C TYR A 80 19.03 8.86 10.78
N PHE A 81 19.77 7.84 10.33
CA PHE A 81 21.10 7.52 10.85
C PHE A 81 22.06 8.72 10.76
N GLN A 82 21.96 9.48 9.68
CA GLN A 82 22.84 10.61 9.36
C GLN A 82 22.73 11.77 10.37
N TYR A 83 21.65 11.85 11.13
CA TYR A 83 21.48 12.87 12.16
C TYR A 83 22.34 12.62 13.40
N TYR A 84 22.75 11.37 13.65
CA TYR A 84 23.53 10.99 14.83
C TYR A 84 24.93 10.44 14.49
N PRO A 85 25.82 11.24 13.87
CA PRO A 85 27.14 10.79 13.43
C PRO A 85 28.05 10.33 14.59
N LYS A 86 27.76 10.77 15.82
CA LYS A 86 28.50 10.35 17.02
C LYS A 86 28.15 8.92 17.46
N ILE A 87 26.90 8.49 17.23
CA ILE A 87 26.36 7.19 17.65
C ILE A 87 26.53 6.16 16.53
N TYR A 88 26.07 6.51 15.33
CA TYR A 88 26.16 5.64 14.15
C TYR A 88 27.37 6.08 13.33
N ARG A 89 28.49 5.38 13.51
CA ARG A 89 29.73 5.62 12.77
C ARG A 89 29.69 4.94 11.40
N GLY A 90 30.36 5.53 10.42
CA GLY A 90 30.48 5.02 9.05
C GLY A 90 29.37 5.51 8.11
N ASP A 91 29.18 4.82 6.99
CA ASP A 91 28.29 5.22 5.90
C ASP A 91 26.84 4.71 6.05
N MET A 92 26.36 4.55 7.28
CA MET A 92 24.97 4.14 7.52
C MET A 92 24.02 5.24 7.02
N LYS A 93 23.18 4.89 6.04
CA LYS A 93 22.20 5.80 5.44
C LYS A 93 20.80 5.22 5.57
N GLY A 94 19.84 6.12 5.76
CA GLY A 94 18.42 5.79 5.73
C GLY A 94 17.74 6.00 7.06
N SER A 95 16.49 5.58 7.12
CA SER A 95 15.63 5.84 8.27
C SER A 95 15.85 4.81 9.37
N LEU A 96 15.89 5.29 10.62
CA LEU A 96 15.87 4.51 11.85
C LEU A 96 14.48 3.89 12.11
N VAL A 97 13.43 4.41 11.48
CA VAL A 97 12.04 3.98 11.72
C VAL A 97 11.87 2.53 11.26
N PRO A 98 11.50 1.60 12.14
CA PRO A 98 11.26 0.23 11.73
C PRO A 98 9.96 0.12 10.92
N PHE A 99 9.90 -0.85 9.99
CA PHE A 99 8.73 -1.03 9.11
C PHE A 99 7.41 -1.17 9.88
N ILE A 100 7.42 -1.90 11.00
CA ILE A 100 6.26 -2.09 11.86
C ILE A 100 5.74 -0.76 12.44
N LEU A 101 6.61 0.19 12.74
CA LEU A 101 6.18 1.51 13.22
C LEU A 101 5.43 2.27 12.13
N ARG A 102 5.89 2.21 10.87
CA ARG A 102 5.17 2.83 9.75
C ARG A 102 3.80 2.19 9.53
N MET A 103 3.70 0.87 9.66
CA MET A 103 2.44 0.14 9.56
C MET A 103 1.44 0.59 10.64
N VAL A 104 1.88 0.67 11.89
CA VAL A 104 1.05 1.08 13.03
C VAL A 104 0.62 2.53 12.89
N HIS A 105 1.53 3.42 12.47
CA HIS A 105 1.27 4.82 12.20
C HIS A 105 0.27 5.06 11.06
N ALA A 106 0.25 4.18 10.06
CA ALA A 106 -0.75 4.22 9.01
C ALA A 106 -2.10 3.66 9.48
N GLU A 107 -2.11 2.56 10.24
CA GLU A 107 -3.34 1.93 10.75
C GLU A 107 -4.03 2.77 11.82
N SER A 108 -3.28 3.49 12.67
CA SER A 108 -3.82 4.26 13.79
C SER A 108 -4.78 5.37 13.35
N LEU A 109 -4.56 5.96 12.16
CA LEU A 109 -5.42 7.00 11.59
C LEU A 109 -6.86 6.57 11.42
N ARG A 110 -7.16 5.26 11.34
CA ARG A 110 -8.56 4.81 11.32
C ARG A 110 -9.32 5.25 12.58
N PHE A 111 -8.63 5.44 13.69
CA PHE A 111 -9.21 5.87 14.97
C PHE A 111 -9.21 7.40 15.18
N THR A 112 -8.88 8.19 14.14
CA THR A 112 -8.88 9.66 14.19
C THR A 112 -10.07 10.24 13.44
N SER A 113 -10.17 11.58 13.40
CA SER A 113 -11.11 12.30 12.53
C SER A 113 -10.74 12.24 11.05
N HIS A 114 -9.53 11.78 10.71
CA HIS A 114 -8.99 11.78 9.34
C HIS A 114 -8.62 10.36 8.83
N PRO A 115 -9.53 9.39 8.87
CA PRO A 115 -9.22 8.00 8.49
C PRO A 115 -8.93 7.81 7.01
N TRP A 116 -9.28 8.77 6.14
CA TRP A 116 -8.91 8.76 4.73
C TRP A 116 -7.39 8.89 4.52
N GLU A 117 -6.69 9.57 5.43
CA GLU A 117 -5.22 9.66 5.38
C GLU A 117 -4.57 8.28 5.58
N ALA A 118 -5.24 7.36 6.28
CA ALA A 118 -4.77 5.98 6.43
C ALA A 118 -4.64 5.31 5.06
N ILE A 119 -5.61 5.51 4.17
CA ILE A 119 -5.60 4.93 2.82
C ILE A 119 -4.40 5.43 2.01
N SER A 120 -4.09 6.72 2.11
CA SER A 120 -2.92 7.33 1.46
C SER A 120 -1.62 6.74 1.99
N ARG A 121 -1.44 6.71 3.32
CA ARG A 121 -0.23 6.15 3.97
C ARG A 121 -0.03 4.67 3.66
N ILE A 122 -1.11 3.89 3.65
CA ILE A 122 -1.08 2.46 3.28
C ILE A 122 -0.72 2.29 1.79
N GLY A 123 -1.25 3.15 0.92
CA GLY A 123 -0.88 3.18 -0.50
C GLY A 123 0.60 3.40 -0.72
N ALA A 124 1.19 4.37 -0.01
CA ALA A 124 2.63 4.62 -0.05
C ALA A 124 3.44 3.42 0.47
N LEU A 125 3.00 2.77 1.56
CA LEU A 125 3.65 1.57 2.08
C LEU A 125 3.65 0.42 1.07
N GLU A 126 2.55 0.17 0.38
CA GLU A 126 2.50 -0.86 -0.65
C GLU A 126 3.40 -0.54 -1.84
N SER A 127 3.33 0.69 -2.35
CA SER A 127 4.18 1.12 -3.46
C SER A 127 5.66 0.97 -3.12
N ASN A 128 6.07 1.38 -1.92
CA ASN A 128 7.45 1.26 -1.47
C ASN A 128 7.87 -0.21 -1.30
N THR A 129 6.97 -1.06 -0.79
CA THR A 129 7.25 -2.48 -0.60
C THR A 129 7.38 -3.21 -1.94
N LEU A 130 6.49 -2.92 -2.90
CA LEU A 130 6.55 -3.44 -4.27
C LEU A 130 7.84 -3.02 -4.98
N LYS A 131 8.20 -1.75 -4.89
CA LYS A 131 9.45 -1.23 -5.46
C LYS A 131 10.65 -2.01 -4.93
N VAL A 132 10.75 -2.23 -3.62
CA VAL A 132 11.86 -3.00 -3.04
C VAL A 132 11.85 -4.46 -3.51
N ILE A 133 10.68 -5.10 -3.63
CA ILE A 133 10.58 -6.46 -4.17
C ILE A 133 11.13 -6.52 -5.60
N ASN A 134 10.78 -5.54 -6.44
CA ASN A 134 11.21 -5.48 -7.83
C ASN A 134 12.71 -5.18 -7.95
N ASP A 135 13.22 -4.21 -7.18
CA ASP A 135 14.65 -3.90 -7.12
C ASP A 135 15.48 -5.13 -6.70
N LEU A 136 15.05 -5.86 -5.65
CA LEU A 136 15.73 -7.07 -5.18
C LEU A 136 15.69 -8.21 -6.20
N SER A 137 14.57 -8.34 -6.91
CA SER A 137 14.39 -9.34 -7.97
C SER A 137 15.30 -9.04 -9.17
N ALA A 138 15.40 -7.77 -9.58
CA ALA A 138 16.28 -7.32 -10.65
C ALA A 138 17.77 -7.50 -10.29
N MET A 139 18.13 -7.31 -9.02
CA MET A 139 19.50 -7.51 -8.51
C MET A 139 19.85 -8.99 -8.27
N ASN A 140 18.95 -9.94 -8.56
CA ASN A 140 19.13 -11.38 -8.29
C ASN A 140 19.55 -11.67 -6.83
N ILE A 141 19.00 -10.91 -5.88
CA ILE A 141 19.24 -11.15 -4.45
C ILE A 141 18.57 -12.46 -4.03
N ASP A 142 19.12 -13.11 -3.00
CA ASP A 142 18.59 -14.35 -2.44
C ASP A 142 17.07 -14.25 -2.20
N LYS A 143 16.34 -15.25 -2.72
CA LYS A 143 14.88 -15.39 -2.65
C LYS A 143 14.34 -15.30 -1.22
N THR A 144 15.14 -15.63 -0.21
CA THR A 144 14.79 -15.48 1.21
C THR A 144 14.47 -14.03 1.56
N TYR A 145 15.23 -13.06 1.05
CA TYR A 145 14.95 -11.63 1.27
C TYR A 145 13.70 -11.17 0.53
N ILE A 146 13.51 -11.66 -0.70
CA ILE A 146 12.32 -11.38 -1.50
C ILE A 146 11.06 -11.91 -0.78
N ASP A 147 11.10 -13.13 -0.23
CA ASP A 147 10.01 -13.71 0.57
C ASP A 147 9.69 -12.87 1.83
N LEU A 148 10.71 -12.37 2.53
CA LEU A 148 10.51 -11.47 3.67
C LEU A 148 9.78 -10.19 3.27
N TRP A 149 10.10 -9.61 2.11
CA TRP A 149 9.41 -8.43 1.60
C TRP A 149 8.00 -8.74 1.08
N ASN A 150 7.77 -9.92 0.48
CA ASN A 150 6.42 -10.40 0.14
C ASN A 150 5.54 -10.54 1.38
N LYS A 151 6.09 -11.07 2.49
CA LYS A 151 5.39 -11.13 3.79
C LYS A 151 5.02 -9.75 4.31
N ARG A 152 5.91 -8.75 4.14
CA ARG A 152 5.62 -7.35 4.47
C ARG A 152 4.50 -6.78 3.62
N LEU A 153 4.51 -7.02 2.31
CA LEU A 153 3.46 -6.57 1.40
C LEU A 153 2.09 -7.13 1.81
N LEU A 154 2.04 -8.43 2.09
CA LEU A 154 0.83 -9.09 2.58
C LEU A 154 0.35 -8.47 3.90
N ALA A 155 1.27 -8.09 4.80
CA ALA A 155 0.91 -7.45 6.06
C ALA A 155 0.31 -6.04 5.85
N VAL A 156 0.82 -5.26 4.90
CA VAL A 156 0.25 -3.95 4.52
C VAL A 156 -1.14 -4.12 3.90
N GLN A 157 -1.32 -5.10 3.00
CA GLN A 157 -2.62 -5.39 2.39
C GLN A 157 -3.67 -5.77 3.45
N LYS A 158 -3.29 -6.55 4.46
CA LYS A 158 -4.15 -6.87 5.60
C LYS A 158 -4.56 -5.63 6.40
N ILE A 159 -3.65 -4.66 6.58
CA ILE A 159 -4.00 -3.37 7.20
C ILE A 159 -5.04 -2.65 6.36
N ARG A 160 -4.85 -2.59 5.03
CA ARG A 160 -5.85 -1.96 4.14
C ARG A 160 -7.23 -2.55 4.35
N SER A 161 -7.35 -3.88 4.37
CA SER A 161 -8.64 -4.55 4.58
C SER A 161 -9.26 -4.15 5.92
N ARG A 162 -8.48 -4.10 7.00
CA ARG A 162 -8.96 -3.69 8.33
C ARG A 162 -9.41 -2.24 8.36
N VAL A 163 -8.68 -1.33 7.71
CA VAL A 163 -9.03 0.09 7.63
C VAL A 163 -10.31 0.27 6.81
N LEU A 164 -10.39 -0.31 5.61
CA LEU A 164 -11.58 -0.20 4.75
C LEU A 164 -12.83 -0.78 5.43
N PHE A 165 -12.69 -1.93 6.09
CA PHE A 165 -13.80 -2.54 6.84
C PHE A 165 -14.24 -1.65 8.01
N PHE A 166 -13.28 -1.12 8.77
CA PHE A 166 -13.58 -0.19 9.86
C PHE A 166 -14.30 1.06 9.35
N MET A 167 -13.80 1.66 8.27
CA MET A 167 -14.42 2.81 7.63
C MET A 167 -15.85 2.49 7.17
N LYS A 168 -16.09 1.31 6.58
CA LYS A 168 -17.45 0.88 6.18
C LYS A 168 -18.44 0.94 7.33
N VAL A 169 -18.03 0.48 8.51
CA VAL A 169 -18.88 0.44 9.70
C VAL A 169 -19.16 1.86 10.19
N GLN A 170 -18.12 2.68 10.38
CA GLN A 170 -18.24 4.01 10.96
C GLN A 170 -18.91 5.03 10.01
N PHE A 171 -18.64 4.91 8.71
CA PHE A 171 -19.08 5.88 7.69
C PHE A 171 -20.40 5.52 7.00
N SER A 172 -21.19 4.64 7.61
CA SER A 172 -22.57 4.42 7.18
C SER A 172 -23.46 5.66 7.41
N TYR A 173 -23.13 6.54 8.37
CA TYR A 173 -24.02 7.64 8.80
C TYR A 173 -23.47 9.08 8.65
N LYS A 174 -22.15 9.31 8.59
CA LYS A 174 -21.56 10.67 8.79
C LYS A 174 -20.81 11.27 7.60
N THR A 175 -20.73 10.59 6.47
CA THR A 175 -19.90 11.02 5.34
C THR A 175 -20.67 11.60 4.18
N ASP A 176 -19.97 12.36 3.35
CA ASP A 176 -20.50 12.79 2.07
C ASP A 176 -20.73 11.59 1.13
N GLU A 177 -21.67 11.76 0.21
CA GLU A 177 -22.15 10.71 -0.69
C GLU A 177 -21.04 10.23 -1.65
N GLU A 178 -20.14 11.13 -2.05
CA GLU A 178 -18.97 10.79 -2.86
C GLU A 178 -18.00 9.87 -2.11
N GLN A 179 -17.71 10.19 -0.86
CA GLN A 179 -16.83 9.38 -0.01
C GLN A 179 -17.41 7.98 0.24
N ARG A 180 -18.72 7.88 0.49
CA ARG A 180 -19.41 6.58 0.59
C ARG A 180 -19.29 5.78 -0.69
N PHE A 181 -19.41 6.44 -1.84
CA PHE A 181 -19.28 5.78 -3.13
C PHE A 181 -17.85 5.27 -3.36
N ILE A 182 -16.82 6.10 -3.14
CA ILE A 182 -15.42 5.71 -3.29
C ILE A 182 -15.09 4.53 -2.36
N LEU A 183 -15.57 4.55 -1.12
CA LEU A 183 -15.38 3.45 -0.18
C LEU A 183 -15.98 2.14 -0.69
N LYS A 184 -17.20 2.19 -1.24
CA LYS A 184 -17.84 1.00 -1.84
C LYS A 184 -17.04 0.47 -3.03
N LEU A 185 -16.49 1.35 -3.87
CA LEU A 185 -15.60 0.94 -4.96
C LEU A 185 -14.31 0.26 -4.43
N MET A 186 -13.70 0.79 -3.38
CA MET A 186 -12.51 0.16 -2.76
C MET A 186 -12.84 -1.21 -2.15
N LEU A 187 -13.99 -1.35 -1.48
CA LEU A 187 -14.46 -2.61 -0.94
C LEU A 187 -14.79 -3.62 -2.04
N LEU A 188 -15.36 -3.16 -3.16
CA LEU A 188 -15.61 -3.98 -4.35
C LEU A 188 -14.30 -4.53 -4.93
N ARG A 189 -13.28 -3.69 -5.11
CA ARG A 189 -11.95 -4.15 -5.57
C ARG A 189 -11.34 -5.16 -4.61
N MET A 190 -11.48 -4.94 -3.30
CA MET A 190 -11.01 -5.90 -2.30
C MET A 190 -11.74 -7.25 -2.41
N ALA A 191 -13.07 -7.22 -2.61
CA ALA A 191 -13.86 -8.45 -2.77
C ALA A 191 -13.45 -9.23 -4.03
N VAL A 192 -13.25 -8.54 -5.15
CA VAL A 192 -12.72 -9.13 -6.39
C VAL A 192 -11.36 -9.78 -6.14
N PHE A 193 -10.42 -9.06 -5.51
CA PHE A 193 -9.08 -9.57 -5.23
C PHE A 193 -9.08 -10.79 -4.31
N MET A 194 -10.00 -10.84 -3.34
CA MET A 194 -10.10 -11.92 -2.36
C MET A 194 -10.88 -13.14 -2.85
N GLY A 195 -11.53 -13.10 -4.02
CA GLY A 195 -12.41 -14.18 -4.47
C GLY A 195 -13.82 -14.17 -3.84
N ASP A 196 -14.21 -13.09 -3.14
CA ASP A 196 -15.51 -13.01 -2.46
C ASP A 196 -16.62 -12.51 -3.41
N GLU A 197 -17.19 -13.45 -4.16
CA GLU A 197 -18.26 -13.19 -5.14
C GLU A 197 -19.47 -12.50 -4.51
N LYS A 198 -19.90 -12.95 -3.32
CA LYS A 198 -21.11 -12.44 -2.67
C LYS A 198 -20.95 -10.97 -2.28
N SER A 199 -19.80 -10.61 -1.70
CA SER A 199 -19.51 -9.22 -1.37
C SER A 199 -19.31 -8.37 -2.63
N MET A 200 -18.66 -8.92 -3.66
CA MET A 200 -18.50 -8.24 -4.95
C MET A 200 -19.86 -7.85 -5.55
N GLU A 201 -20.78 -8.80 -5.71
CA GLU A 201 -22.11 -8.52 -6.28
C GLU A 201 -22.89 -7.51 -5.44
N LYS A 202 -22.83 -7.63 -4.11
CA LYS A 202 -23.47 -6.68 -3.21
C LYS A 202 -22.96 -5.26 -3.44
N PHE A 203 -21.64 -5.05 -3.38
CA PHE A 203 -21.09 -3.70 -3.52
C PHE A 203 -21.29 -3.14 -4.93
N LEU A 204 -21.19 -3.98 -5.97
CA LEU A 204 -21.45 -3.57 -7.35
C LEU A 204 -22.89 -3.08 -7.54
N LYS A 205 -23.88 -3.78 -6.97
CA LYS A 205 -25.28 -3.34 -6.99
C LYS A 205 -25.45 -1.99 -6.29
N GLU A 206 -24.80 -1.81 -5.14
CA GLU A 206 -24.86 -0.57 -4.35
C GLU A 206 -24.19 0.64 -5.02
N VAL A 207 -23.24 0.45 -5.94
CA VAL A 207 -22.61 1.54 -6.70
C VAL A 207 -23.26 1.77 -8.07
N SER A 208 -23.88 0.74 -8.65
CA SER A 208 -24.52 0.85 -9.98
C SER A 208 -25.75 1.74 -9.99
N SER A 209 -26.43 1.87 -8.85
CA SER A 209 -27.55 2.80 -8.68
C SER A 209 -27.17 4.27 -8.88
N ALA A 210 -25.87 4.62 -8.84
CA ALA A 210 -25.39 5.99 -8.98
C ALA A 210 -25.16 6.45 -10.45
N GLY A 211 -25.28 5.55 -11.45
CA GLY A 211 -25.27 5.89 -12.88
C GLY A 211 -23.96 6.44 -13.46
N GLY A 212 -23.69 6.16 -14.74
CA GLY A 212 -22.92 6.99 -15.67
C GLY A 212 -21.42 7.25 -15.45
N ARG A 213 -20.79 6.84 -14.34
CA ARG A 213 -19.36 7.14 -14.09
C ARG A 213 -18.41 6.14 -14.72
N THR A 214 -17.32 6.64 -15.30
CA THR A 214 -16.21 5.82 -15.84
C THR A 214 -15.66 4.85 -14.81
N ASP A 215 -15.59 5.26 -13.54
CA ASP A 215 -15.16 4.38 -12.46
C ASP A 215 -16.03 3.12 -12.34
N LEU A 216 -17.34 3.23 -12.56
CA LEU A 216 -18.25 2.08 -12.51
C LEU A 216 -17.92 1.07 -13.62
N LEU A 217 -17.61 1.55 -14.82
CA LEU A 217 -17.24 0.69 -15.95
C LEU A 217 -15.95 -0.09 -15.67
N ILE A 218 -14.96 0.53 -15.01
CA ILE A 218 -13.74 -0.18 -14.58
C ILE A 218 -14.09 -1.32 -13.61
N HIS A 219 -15.05 -1.13 -12.71
CA HIS A 219 -15.43 -2.21 -11.78
C HIS A 219 -16.30 -3.28 -12.42
N GLN A 220 -17.10 -2.93 -13.43
CA GLN A 220 -17.82 -3.92 -14.24
C GLN A 220 -16.85 -4.78 -15.07
N SER A 221 -15.77 -4.20 -15.58
CA SER A 221 -14.73 -4.99 -16.25
C SER A 221 -13.99 -5.90 -15.25
N LEU A 222 -13.70 -5.43 -14.04
CA LEU A 222 -13.14 -6.28 -12.97
C LEU A 222 -14.05 -7.47 -12.61
N LYS A 223 -15.38 -7.27 -12.56
CA LYS A 223 -16.34 -8.38 -12.41
C LYS A 223 -16.23 -9.38 -13.58
N SER A 224 -16.10 -8.89 -14.81
CA SER A 224 -15.96 -9.77 -15.98
C SER A 224 -14.67 -10.58 -15.90
N VAL A 225 -13.55 -9.96 -15.47
CA VAL A 225 -12.28 -10.65 -15.21
C VAL A 225 -12.41 -11.68 -14.10
N PHE A 226 -13.13 -11.38 -13.02
CA PHE A 226 -13.37 -12.30 -11.91
C PHE A 226 -13.98 -13.63 -12.38
N PHE A 227 -14.93 -13.57 -13.33
CA PHE A 227 -15.56 -14.75 -13.92
C PHE A 227 -14.79 -15.35 -15.10
N GLY A 228 -13.58 -14.87 -15.41
CA GLY A 228 -12.80 -15.32 -16.57
C GLY A 228 -13.35 -14.87 -17.93
N ASN A 229 -14.32 -13.95 -17.95
CA ASN A 229 -14.94 -13.44 -19.18
C ASN A 229 -14.11 -12.27 -19.76
N TYR A 230 -12.88 -12.56 -20.20
CA TYR A 230 -11.95 -11.53 -20.67
C TYR A 230 -12.44 -10.75 -21.89
N SER A 231 -13.15 -11.38 -22.83
CA SER A 231 -13.73 -10.69 -23.98
C SER A 231 -14.77 -9.64 -23.57
N GLN A 232 -15.58 -9.94 -22.56
CA GLN A 232 -16.54 -8.98 -22.01
C GLN A 232 -15.84 -7.84 -21.27
N ALA A 233 -14.82 -8.17 -20.46
CA ALA A 233 -14.00 -7.16 -19.79
C ALA A 233 -13.38 -6.18 -20.79
N GLN A 234 -12.85 -6.72 -21.88
CA GLN A 234 -12.22 -5.94 -22.94
C GLN A 234 -13.21 -5.03 -23.66
N ASN A 235 -14.40 -5.53 -24.02
CA ASN A 235 -15.46 -4.72 -24.63
C ASN A 235 -15.87 -3.53 -23.75
N ILE A 236 -15.82 -3.70 -22.42
CA ILE A 236 -16.10 -2.60 -21.48
C ILE A 236 -14.92 -1.63 -21.44
N LEU A 237 -13.69 -2.13 -21.33
CA LEU A 237 -12.48 -1.30 -21.25
C LEU A 237 -12.26 -0.46 -22.52
N GLN A 238 -12.52 -1.00 -23.71
CA GLN A 238 -12.41 -0.26 -24.96
C GLN A 238 -13.33 0.97 -25.02
N LYS A 239 -14.53 0.87 -24.44
CA LYS A 239 -15.45 2.03 -24.34
C LYS A 239 -14.87 3.14 -23.47
N ILE A 240 -14.02 2.80 -22.50
CA ILE A 240 -13.39 3.74 -21.58
C ILE A 240 -12.11 4.33 -22.16
N LEU A 241 -11.31 3.54 -22.90
CA LEU A 241 -10.05 3.98 -23.48
C LEU A 241 -10.20 5.21 -24.39
N ILE A 242 -11.34 5.32 -25.06
CA ILE A 242 -11.64 6.45 -25.95
C ILE A 242 -11.73 7.76 -25.15
N SER A 243 -12.28 7.72 -23.92
CA SER A 243 -12.52 8.91 -23.09
C SER A 243 -11.40 9.19 -22.09
N VAL A 244 -10.62 8.18 -21.69
CA VAL A 244 -9.55 8.33 -20.68
C VAL A 244 -8.22 7.82 -21.24
N ARG A 245 -7.62 8.61 -22.14
CA ARG A 245 -6.37 8.25 -22.81
C ARG A 245 -5.15 8.26 -21.88
N ASP A 246 -5.15 9.09 -20.84
CA ASP A 246 -4.02 9.27 -19.92
C ASP A 246 -4.20 8.52 -18.59
N ASN A 247 -4.64 7.26 -18.65
CA ASN A 247 -4.73 6.44 -17.45
C ASN A 247 -4.07 5.08 -17.67
N PRO A 248 -2.82 4.88 -17.20
CA PRO A 248 -2.06 3.67 -17.49
C PRO A 248 -2.73 2.40 -16.93
N LYS A 249 -3.57 2.52 -15.89
CA LYS A 249 -4.29 1.36 -15.32
C LYS A 249 -5.29 0.77 -16.29
N ILE A 250 -5.96 1.60 -17.09
CA ILE A 250 -7.00 1.16 -18.03
C ILE A 250 -6.33 0.48 -19.22
N TRP A 251 -5.26 1.08 -19.76
CA TRP A 251 -4.44 0.50 -20.81
C TRP A 251 -3.83 -0.83 -20.39
N ASN A 252 -3.22 -0.88 -19.20
CA ASN A 252 -2.67 -2.11 -18.65
C ASN A 252 -3.72 -3.21 -18.49
N ASN A 253 -4.86 -2.90 -17.88
CA ASN A 253 -5.92 -3.90 -17.72
C ASN A 253 -6.48 -4.37 -19.06
N SER A 254 -6.55 -3.49 -20.07
CA SER A 254 -7.04 -3.85 -21.39
C SER A 254 -6.08 -4.78 -22.13
N ALA A 255 -4.78 -4.46 -22.12
CA ALA A 255 -3.75 -5.34 -22.68
C ALA A 255 -3.76 -6.70 -21.98
N ILE A 256 -3.79 -6.71 -20.65
CA ILE A 256 -3.84 -7.95 -19.86
C ILE A 256 -5.10 -8.78 -20.14
N CYS A 257 -6.26 -8.15 -20.35
CA CYS A 257 -7.47 -8.89 -20.78
C CYS A 257 -7.29 -9.54 -22.15
N MET A 258 -6.64 -8.86 -23.11
CA MET A 258 -6.32 -9.48 -24.41
C MET A 258 -5.37 -10.67 -24.25
N LEU A 259 -4.32 -10.51 -23.43
CA LEU A 259 -3.36 -11.58 -23.15
C LEU A 259 -4.05 -12.83 -22.58
N TYR A 260 -4.85 -12.67 -21.52
CA TYR A 260 -5.57 -13.81 -20.92
C TYR A 260 -6.69 -14.35 -21.82
N GLY A 261 -7.16 -13.57 -22.78
CA GLY A 261 -8.02 -14.03 -23.87
C GLY A 261 -7.29 -14.80 -24.98
N GLY A 262 -5.97 -14.93 -24.91
CA GLY A 262 -5.13 -15.63 -25.91
C GLY A 262 -4.64 -14.75 -27.07
N GLN A 263 -4.91 -13.44 -27.03
CA GLN A 263 -4.61 -12.47 -28.09
C GLN A 263 -3.32 -11.71 -27.78
N VAL A 264 -2.19 -12.42 -27.82
CA VAL A 264 -0.88 -11.91 -27.38
C VAL A 264 -0.41 -10.73 -28.25
N SER A 265 -0.54 -10.84 -29.58
CA SER A 265 -0.12 -9.78 -30.51
C SER A 265 -0.95 -8.51 -30.33
N GLU A 266 -2.27 -8.65 -30.16
CA GLU A 266 -3.19 -7.55 -29.92
C GLU A 266 -2.92 -6.87 -28.57
N SER A 267 -2.55 -7.65 -27.54
CA SER A 267 -2.12 -7.10 -26.25
C SER A 267 -0.94 -6.13 -26.39
N LEU A 268 0.08 -6.49 -27.19
CA LEU A 268 1.21 -5.61 -27.45
C LEU A 268 0.80 -4.35 -28.23
N GLN A 269 -0.11 -4.49 -29.19
CA GLN A 269 -0.61 -3.33 -29.95
C GLN A 269 -1.32 -2.34 -29.03
N ILE A 270 -2.06 -2.80 -28.02
CA ILE A 270 -2.69 -1.92 -27.02
C ILE A 270 -1.63 -1.15 -26.25
N PHE A 271 -0.58 -1.81 -25.76
CA PHE A 271 0.49 -1.11 -25.03
C PHE A 271 1.21 -0.06 -25.89
N LYS A 272 1.47 -0.37 -27.15
CA LYS A 272 2.12 0.56 -28.10
C LYS A 272 1.30 1.80 -28.43
N GLN A 273 -0.02 1.75 -28.21
CA GLN A 273 -0.92 2.89 -28.41
C GLN A 273 -1.00 3.83 -27.20
N TYR A 274 -0.46 3.42 -26.04
CA TYR A 274 -0.39 4.30 -24.89
C TYR A 274 0.70 5.36 -25.11
N CYS A 275 0.37 6.63 -24.91
CA CYS A 275 1.28 7.76 -25.11
C CYS A 275 1.60 8.55 -23.84
N GLY A 276 1.03 8.15 -22.69
CA GLY A 276 1.29 8.80 -21.40
C GLY A 276 2.47 8.16 -20.67
N ASP A 277 2.79 8.64 -19.48
CA ASP A 277 3.91 8.11 -18.70
C ASP A 277 3.54 6.72 -18.11
N PRO A 278 4.24 5.64 -18.50
CA PRO A 278 3.91 4.31 -18.04
C PRO A 278 4.25 4.17 -16.56
N ASN A 279 3.28 3.66 -15.79
CA ASN A 279 3.58 3.22 -14.45
C ASN A 279 4.30 1.86 -14.46
N GLU A 280 4.92 1.52 -13.33
CA GLU A 280 5.70 0.29 -13.19
C GLU A 280 4.93 -0.98 -13.62
N PRO A 281 3.66 -1.22 -13.22
CA PRO A 281 2.92 -2.39 -13.70
C PRO A 281 2.75 -2.45 -15.22
N LEU A 282 2.46 -1.33 -15.88
CA LEU A 282 2.31 -1.27 -17.33
C LEU A 282 3.63 -1.61 -18.02
N ALA A 283 4.73 -0.99 -17.58
CA ALA A 283 6.06 -1.24 -18.14
C ALA A 283 6.49 -2.70 -17.97
N MET A 284 6.34 -3.26 -16.77
CA MET A 284 6.69 -4.66 -16.48
C MET A 284 5.87 -5.64 -17.33
N ASN A 285 4.57 -5.41 -17.47
CA ASN A 285 3.72 -6.26 -18.30
C ASN A 285 4.04 -6.11 -19.79
N PHE A 286 4.36 -4.91 -20.27
CA PHE A 286 4.80 -4.71 -21.64
C PHE A 286 6.07 -5.52 -21.93
N PHE A 287 7.09 -5.42 -21.07
CA PHE A 287 8.34 -6.17 -21.25
C PHE A 287 8.10 -7.68 -21.20
N THR A 288 7.31 -8.16 -20.25
CA THR A 288 6.98 -9.59 -20.11
C THR A 288 6.29 -10.13 -21.36
N ILE A 289 5.29 -9.43 -21.90
CA ILE A 289 4.58 -9.89 -23.11
C ILE A 289 5.49 -9.79 -24.34
N THR A 290 6.36 -8.78 -24.39
CA THR A 290 7.30 -8.62 -25.49
C THR A 290 8.29 -9.78 -25.55
N GLU A 291 8.79 -10.24 -24.40
CA GLU A 291 9.63 -11.45 -24.30
C GLU A 291 8.90 -12.72 -24.76
N ILE A 292 7.58 -12.80 -24.57
CA ILE A 292 6.77 -13.95 -25.00
C ILE A 292 6.49 -13.92 -26.51
N ALA A 293 6.26 -12.74 -27.09
CA ALA A 293 5.67 -12.63 -28.42
C ALA A 293 6.62 -12.13 -29.52
N ALA A 294 7.67 -11.38 -29.17
CA ALA A 294 8.54 -10.73 -30.15
C ALA A 294 9.82 -11.54 -30.38
N CYS A 295 10.14 -11.81 -31.65
CA CYS A 295 11.42 -12.44 -32.01
C CYS A 295 12.65 -11.59 -31.62
N ASP A 296 12.48 -10.27 -31.55
CA ASP A 296 13.50 -9.30 -31.14
C ASP A 296 12.97 -8.44 -29.97
N ALA A 297 12.75 -9.10 -28.84
CA ALA A 297 12.18 -8.48 -27.65
C ALA A 297 13.06 -7.34 -27.11
N GLN A 298 14.38 -7.47 -27.23
CA GLN A 298 15.33 -6.45 -26.75
C GLN A 298 15.15 -5.12 -27.49
N LYS A 299 15.03 -5.15 -28.82
CA LYS A 299 14.82 -3.94 -29.62
C LYS A 299 13.49 -3.26 -29.30
N GLU A 300 12.43 -4.03 -29.14
CA GLU A 300 11.09 -3.52 -28.78
C GLU A 300 11.10 -2.87 -27.39
N ASN A 301 11.74 -3.51 -26.41
CA ASN A 301 11.89 -2.98 -25.05
C ASN A 301 12.67 -1.65 -25.05
N VAL A 302 13.77 -1.57 -25.79
CA VAL A 302 14.57 -0.35 -25.95
C VAL A 302 13.75 0.77 -26.61
N ASN A 303 13.01 0.47 -27.69
CA ASN A 303 12.18 1.48 -28.36
C ASN A 303 11.09 2.03 -27.44
N PHE A 304 10.41 1.17 -26.68
CA PHE A 304 9.41 1.58 -25.71
C PHE A 304 10.02 2.48 -24.63
N PHE A 305 11.20 2.11 -24.13
CA PHE A 305 11.91 2.88 -23.12
C PHE A 305 12.30 4.27 -23.66
N ILE A 306 12.91 4.36 -24.84
CA ILE A 306 13.30 5.63 -25.47
C ILE A 306 12.08 6.54 -25.72
N TYR A 307 10.96 5.95 -26.18
CA TYR A 307 9.77 6.72 -26.52
C TYR A 307 9.13 7.40 -25.29
N HIS A 308 9.03 6.66 -24.17
CA HIS A 308 8.36 7.14 -22.96
C HIS A 308 9.29 7.87 -22.00
N PHE A 309 10.54 7.44 -21.88
CA PHE A 309 11.53 8.02 -20.99
C PHE A 309 12.53 8.83 -21.82
N LYS A 310 12.12 10.04 -22.24
CA LYS A 310 12.92 10.98 -23.06
C LYS A 310 14.22 11.51 -22.40
N PHE A 311 14.78 10.80 -21.41
CA PHE A 311 16.02 11.13 -20.71
C PHE A 311 17.13 10.13 -21.05
N ILE A 312 17.47 10.03 -22.32
CA ILE A 312 18.80 9.70 -22.87
C ILE A 312 18.94 10.55 -24.15
#